data_AF-A0A1G6JD45-F1
#
_entry.id   AF-A0A1G6JD45-F1
#
_cell.length_a   1.000
_cell.length_b   1.000
_cell.length_c   1.000
_cell.angle_alpha   90.00
_cell.angle_beta   90.00
_cell.angle_gamma   90.00
#
_symmetry.space_group_name_H-M   'P 1'
#
loop_
_entity.id
_entity.type
_entity.pdbx_description
1 polymer ?
#
loop_
_entity_poly.entity_id
_entity_poly.type
_entity_poly.pdbx_seq_one_letter_code
_entity_poly.pdbx_strand_id
1 'polypeptide(L)'
;PTGQKIYFRGMDDPLKLTSIKAEHGFICRTWWEEAYELKSLDAFNTVIESIRGLLPDNGYYQHLLTFNPWSEQHWLKSEFFDDETRRKSVLSFTTTYHNNHHLNQGFIDDMEEMKIRNPNRARVAVYGDWGIAEGLVFDGLFDLEDFEPSEIVGRQIMGLDFGFTHDPTAFVKATVKDNDIYVYGGFYHTGMLNEPMAHKLAQNGAMLGRVYADSAEPRTIAELQTRGLRNIIPVGKGKDSNQQRIEFMKNYRYHIHPSATYLFEEMSTFTYQKDKFGKFLNKPEDGNDHAIQALGYALEPIIFTNKDGSYMNYQQRVQAVKDIGLR
;
A
#
# COMPACT_ATOMS: atom_id res chain seq x y z
N PRO A 1 -18.93 -0.29 44.17
CA PRO A 1 -18.43 -0.12 42.77
C PRO A 1 -17.52 1.11 42.68
N THR A 2 -16.40 1.03 41.98
CA THR A 2 -15.33 2.06 41.99
C THR A 2 -15.64 3.31 41.18
N GLY A 3 -16.78 3.38 40.49
CA GLY A 3 -17.16 4.53 39.65
C GLY A 3 -16.39 4.62 38.33
N GLN A 4 -15.56 3.62 38.00
CA GLN A 4 -14.78 3.57 36.77
C GLN A 4 -15.68 3.51 35.52
N LYS A 5 -15.27 4.21 34.46
CA LYS A 5 -15.97 4.25 33.16
C LYS A 5 -15.03 3.76 32.06
N ILE A 6 -15.58 3.00 31.10
CA ILE A 6 -14.89 2.56 29.89
C ILE A 6 -15.59 3.22 28.70
N TYR A 7 -14.80 3.79 27.79
CA TYR A 7 -15.29 4.45 26.57
C TYR A 7 -14.85 3.64 25.36
N PHE A 8 -15.78 3.31 24.47
CA PHE A 8 -15.50 2.63 23.20
C PHE A 8 -15.59 3.63 22.06
N ARG A 9 -14.57 3.67 21.20
CA ARG A 9 -14.47 4.58 20.05
C ARG A 9 -13.66 3.94 18.93
N GLY A 10 -14.03 4.24 17.70
CA GLY A 10 -13.21 3.95 16.52
C GLY A 10 -12.08 4.96 16.35
N MET A 11 -11.05 4.57 15.61
CA MET A 11 -9.91 5.41 15.22
C MET A 11 -10.05 5.92 13.77
N ASP A 12 -11.28 5.94 13.25
CA ASP A 12 -11.63 6.47 11.93
C ASP A 12 -11.33 7.98 11.82
N ASP A 13 -11.44 8.70 12.93
CA ASP A 13 -11.10 10.12 13.03
C ASP A 13 -10.28 10.40 14.32
N PRO A 14 -8.94 10.45 14.21
CA PRO A 14 -8.06 10.68 15.35
C PRO A 14 -8.36 11.99 16.10
N LEU A 15 -8.76 13.04 15.38
CA LEU A 15 -9.04 14.35 16.00
C LEU A 15 -10.28 14.30 16.88
N LYS A 16 -11.31 13.53 16.50
CA LYS A 16 -12.47 13.32 17.39
C LYS A 16 -12.08 12.65 18.70
N LEU A 17 -11.12 11.73 18.69
CA LEU A 17 -10.63 11.06 19.91
C LEU A 17 -9.88 12.02 20.84
N THR A 18 -9.11 12.96 20.29
CA THR A 18 -8.40 13.96 21.11
C THR A 18 -9.33 14.87 21.94
N SER A 19 -10.62 14.95 21.55
CA SER A 19 -11.61 15.79 22.23
C SER A 19 -12.29 15.12 23.43
N ILE A 20 -12.00 13.84 23.69
CA ILE A 20 -12.67 13.08 24.76
C ILE A 20 -12.24 13.64 26.12
N LYS A 21 -13.24 13.94 26.95
CA LYS A 21 -13.04 14.37 28.35
C LYS A 21 -13.86 13.49 29.27
N ALA A 22 -13.24 13.05 30.36
CA ALA A 22 -13.96 12.42 31.46
C ALA A 22 -14.65 13.52 32.29
N GLU A 23 -15.94 13.33 32.59
CA GLU A 23 -16.69 14.22 33.49
C GLU A 23 -16.15 14.12 34.94
N HIS A 24 -15.72 12.91 35.33
CA HIS A 24 -15.10 12.62 36.62
C HIS A 24 -13.91 11.68 36.41
N GLY A 25 -12.77 12.00 37.00
CA GLY A 25 -11.54 11.21 36.91
C GLY A 25 -10.64 11.58 35.72
N PHE A 26 -9.77 10.65 35.33
CA PHE A 26 -8.74 10.85 34.31
C PHE A 26 -8.78 9.70 33.31
N ILE A 27 -8.61 10.03 32.02
CA ILE A 27 -8.34 9.03 30.99
C ILE A 27 -6.85 8.77 31.04
N CYS A 28 -6.45 7.64 31.63
CA CYS A 28 -5.05 7.27 31.79
C CYS A 28 -4.72 5.85 31.29
N ARG A 29 -5.73 5.12 30.80
CA ARG A 29 -5.58 3.79 30.24
C ARG A 29 -6.30 3.71 28.91
N THR A 30 -5.61 3.22 27.90
CA THR A 30 -6.16 3.02 26.56
C THR A 30 -5.82 1.61 26.10
N TRP A 31 -6.82 0.92 25.58
CA TRP A 31 -6.62 -0.38 24.93
C TRP A 31 -6.95 -0.22 23.45
N TRP A 32 -5.97 -0.52 22.61
CA TRP A 32 -6.04 -0.54 21.17
C TRP A 32 -6.19 -1.98 20.70
N GLU A 33 -7.42 -2.38 20.43
CA GLU A 33 -7.73 -3.68 19.82
C GLU A 33 -7.53 -3.62 18.31
N GLU A 34 -7.08 -4.73 17.71
CA GLU A 34 -6.71 -4.82 16.28
C GLU A 34 -5.83 -3.64 15.83
N ALA A 35 -4.81 -3.32 16.64
CA ALA A 35 -3.96 -2.15 16.43
C ALA A 35 -3.27 -2.14 15.05
N TYR A 36 -3.17 -3.29 14.38
CA TYR A 36 -2.67 -3.41 13.00
C TYR A 36 -3.54 -2.68 11.96
N GLU A 37 -4.82 -2.41 12.25
CA GLU A 37 -5.68 -1.62 11.37
C GLU A 37 -5.32 -0.12 11.40
N LEU A 38 -4.58 0.32 12.41
CA LEU A 38 -4.12 1.70 12.53
C LEU A 38 -2.97 1.94 11.56
N LYS A 39 -3.24 2.45 10.36
CA LYS A 39 -2.21 2.59 9.30
C LYS A 39 -1.23 3.73 9.50
N SER A 40 -1.56 4.71 10.35
CA SER A 40 -0.74 5.91 10.56
C SER A 40 -0.17 5.98 11.97
N LEU A 41 1.16 5.93 12.08
CA LEU A 41 1.90 6.19 13.31
C LEU A 41 1.62 7.62 13.83
N ASP A 42 1.56 8.61 12.95
CA ASP A 42 1.29 10.01 13.34
C ASP A 42 -0.09 10.19 13.95
N ALA A 43 -1.11 9.54 13.37
CA ALA A 43 -2.46 9.53 13.92
C ALA A 43 -2.48 8.91 15.32
N PHE A 44 -1.79 7.78 15.50
CA PHE A 44 -1.64 7.12 16.79
C PHE A 44 -0.94 8.03 17.81
N ASN A 45 0.18 8.65 17.44
CA ASN A 45 0.92 9.59 18.28
C ASN A 45 0.07 10.79 18.69
N THR A 46 -0.70 11.35 17.75
CA THR A 46 -1.62 12.47 18.00
C THR A 46 -2.61 12.14 19.13
N VAL A 47 -3.17 10.93 19.13
CA VAL A 47 -4.11 10.51 20.17
C VAL A 47 -3.39 10.24 21.50
N ILE A 48 -2.23 9.57 21.49
CA ILE A 48 -1.44 9.36 22.70
C ILE A 48 -1.09 10.70 23.37
N GLU A 49 -0.62 11.67 22.59
CA GLU A 49 -0.22 12.99 23.09
C GLU A 49 -1.40 13.82 23.63
N SER A 50 -2.62 13.51 23.21
CA SER A 50 -3.84 14.12 23.73
C SER A 50 -4.22 13.56 25.12
N ILE A 51 -3.82 12.32 25.41
CA ILE A 51 -4.09 11.63 26.68
C ILE A 51 -2.98 12.01 27.67
N ARG A 52 -3.15 13.19 28.28
CA ARG A 52 -2.16 13.82 29.17
C ARG A 52 -2.81 14.50 30.37
N GLY A 53 -1.98 14.96 31.33
CA GLY A 53 -2.45 15.62 32.55
C GLY A 53 -1.67 15.20 33.79
N LEU A 54 -1.93 15.90 34.91
CA LEU A 54 -1.42 15.51 36.22
C LEU A 54 -2.32 14.42 36.79
N LEU A 55 -1.75 13.24 37.01
CA LEU A 55 -2.43 12.14 37.69
C LEU A 55 -2.22 12.25 39.21
N PRO A 56 -3.12 11.67 40.02
CA PRO A 56 -2.89 11.52 41.47
C PRO A 56 -1.61 10.72 41.77
N ASP A 57 -1.13 10.82 43.01
CA ASP A 57 0.07 10.09 43.46
C ASP A 57 -0.03 8.58 43.14
N ASN A 58 1.02 8.04 42.50
CA ASN A 58 1.12 6.67 41.95
C ASN A 58 0.26 6.36 40.72
N GLY A 59 -0.41 7.37 40.13
CA GLY A 59 -1.07 7.24 38.83
C GLY A 59 -0.05 7.15 37.68
N TYR A 60 -0.41 6.41 36.63
CA TYR A 60 0.41 6.27 35.42
C TYR A 60 -0.47 6.20 34.16
N TYR A 61 0.12 6.60 33.04
CA TYR A 61 -0.46 6.42 31.71
C TYR A 61 -0.08 5.05 31.15
N GLN A 62 -1.04 4.36 30.55
CA GLN A 62 -0.82 3.05 29.94
C GLN A 62 -1.56 2.92 28.62
N HIS A 63 -0.84 2.47 27.59
CA HIS A 63 -1.41 2.01 26.34
C HIS A 63 -1.16 0.50 26.24
N LEU A 64 -2.24 -0.26 26.05
CA LEU A 64 -2.20 -1.68 25.73
C LEU A 64 -2.54 -1.81 24.25
N LEU A 65 -1.69 -2.48 23.48
CA LEU A 65 -1.91 -2.75 22.07
C LEU A 65 -1.98 -4.27 21.87
N THR A 66 -3.00 -4.73 21.17
CA THR A 66 -3.23 -6.13 20.81
C THR A 66 -3.51 -6.20 19.32
N PHE A 67 -2.81 -7.09 18.63
CA PHE A 67 -2.91 -7.22 17.18
C PHE A 67 -2.27 -8.53 16.70
N ASN A 68 -2.59 -8.91 15.47
CA ASN A 68 -1.91 -9.96 14.74
C ASN A 68 -0.81 -9.34 13.84
N PRO A 69 0.44 -9.85 13.85
CA PRO A 69 1.59 -9.23 13.18
C PRO A 69 1.63 -9.56 11.68
N TRP A 70 0.68 -9.06 10.89
CA TRP A 70 0.51 -9.46 9.49
C TRP A 70 1.62 -9.02 8.52
N SER A 71 2.38 -7.98 8.84
CA SER A 71 3.49 -7.48 8.00
C SER A 71 4.62 -6.89 8.83
N GLU A 72 5.86 -7.31 8.55
CA GLU A 72 7.07 -6.73 9.14
C GLU A 72 7.26 -5.24 8.83
N GLN A 73 6.66 -4.75 7.76
CA GLN A 73 6.80 -3.35 7.35
C GLN A 73 5.85 -2.41 8.11
N HIS A 74 4.94 -2.95 8.92
CA HIS A 74 4.03 -2.14 9.69
C HIS A 74 4.78 -1.38 10.79
N TRP A 75 4.45 -0.09 10.98
CA TRP A 75 5.12 0.78 11.95
C TRP A 75 5.12 0.22 13.39
N LEU A 76 4.12 -0.60 13.73
CA LEU A 76 4.05 -1.31 15.02
C LEU A 76 5.31 -2.14 15.32
N LYS A 77 5.92 -2.76 14.29
CA LYS A 77 7.11 -3.58 14.48
C LYS A 77 8.29 -2.72 14.92
N SER A 78 8.59 -1.66 14.17
CA SER A 78 9.68 -0.75 14.49
C SER A 78 9.46 -0.05 15.85
N GLU A 79 8.25 0.44 16.12
CA GLU A 79 7.99 1.21 17.35
C GLU A 79 8.00 0.35 18.62
N PHE A 80 7.62 -0.92 18.52
CA PHE A 80 7.34 -1.75 19.69
C PHE A 80 8.12 -3.07 19.77
N PHE A 81 8.71 -3.58 18.70
CA PHE A 81 9.33 -4.92 18.69
C PHE A 81 10.81 -4.91 18.31
N ASP A 82 11.24 -4.03 17.41
CA ASP A 82 12.64 -4.00 16.95
C ASP A 82 13.58 -3.39 17.99
N ASP A 83 14.63 -4.12 18.38
CA ASP A 83 15.51 -3.73 19.50
C ASP A 83 16.19 -2.36 19.29
N GLU A 84 16.49 -1.98 18.06
CA GLU A 84 17.18 -0.73 17.71
C GLU A 84 16.27 0.50 17.77
N THR A 85 14.98 0.34 17.46
CA THR A 85 14.04 1.46 17.27
C THR A 85 12.92 1.49 18.31
N ARG A 86 12.71 0.39 19.06
CA ARG A 86 11.65 0.29 20.06
C ARG A 86 11.73 1.41 21.09
N ARG A 87 10.57 1.96 21.43
CA ARG A 87 10.45 2.96 22.51
C ARG A 87 10.94 2.41 23.85
N LYS A 88 11.59 3.27 24.65
CA LYS A 88 12.26 2.89 25.91
C LYS A 88 11.37 2.25 26.98
N SER A 89 10.08 2.61 27.02
CA SER A 89 9.14 2.17 28.07
C SER A 89 8.09 1.21 27.52
N VAL A 90 8.54 0.17 26.83
CA VAL A 90 7.68 -0.81 26.15
C VAL A 90 7.99 -2.21 26.67
N LEU A 91 6.94 -2.97 26.94
CA LEU A 91 6.99 -4.41 27.11
C LEU A 91 6.21 -5.04 25.95
N SER A 92 6.91 -5.81 25.12
CA SER A 92 6.34 -6.51 23.97
C SER A 92 6.66 -7.99 24.08
N PHE A 93 5.67 -8.81 23.77
CA PHE A 93 5.81 -10.26 23.69
C PHE A 93 4.72 -10.79 22.78
N THR A 94 5.01 -11.92 22.15
CA THR A 94 4.06 -12.65 21.31
C THR A 94 3.43 -13.75 22.13
N THR A 95 2.11 -13.86 22.07
CA THR A 95 1.39 -15.05 22.53
C THR A 95 0.84 -15.79 21.32
N THR A 96 0.76 -17.12 21.44
CA THR A 96 0.18 -18.00 20.44
C THR A 96 -0.93 -18.82 21.09
N TYR A 97 -1.61 -19.62 20.29
CA TYR A 97 -2.64 -20.54 20.78
C TYR A 97 -2.09 -21.54 21.81
N HIS A 98 -0.78 -21.84 21.79
CA HIS A 98 -0.12 -22.67 22.81
C HIS A 98 -0.20 -22.09 24.22
N ASN A 99 -0.43 -20.78 24.36
CA ASN A 99 -0.57 -20.11 25.65
C ASN A 99 -2.00 -20.14 26.21
N ASN A 100 -2.98 -20.65 25.45
CA ASN A 100 -4.39 -20.65 25.85
C ASN A 100 -4.87 -22.07 26.15
N HIS A 101 -5.05 -22.38 27.44
CA HIS A 101 -5.49 -23.70 27.90
C HIS A 101 -7.01 -23.95 27.75
N HIS A 102 -7.77 -22.96 27.26
CA HIS A 102 -9.21 -23.04 27.08
C HIS A 102 -9.63 -23.38 25.64
N LEU A 103 -8.67 -23.72 24.77
CA LEU A 103 -8.94 -24.11 23.39
C LEU A 103 -9.46 -25.55 23.33
N ASN A 104 -10.41 -25.78 22.42
CA ASN A 104 -10.87 -27.13 22.12
C ASN A 104 -9.94 -27.82 21.11
N GLN A 105 -10.03 -29.15 21.03
CA GLN A 105 -9.18 -29.94 20.12
C GLN A 105 -9.38 -29.55 18.65
N GLY A 106 -10.62 -29.23 18.23
CA GLY A 106 -10.89 -28.84 16.85
C GLY A 106 -10.13 -27.59 16.41
N PHE A 107 -10.04 -26.56 17.27
CA PHE A 107 -9.23 -25.38 16.98
C PHE A 107 -7.74 -25.72 16.85
N ILE A 108 -7.23 -26.62 17.69
CA ILE A 108 -5.84 -27.08 17.61
C ILE A 108 -5.60 -27.82 16.29
N ASP A 109 -6.52 -28.71 15.91
CA ASP A 109 -6.46 -29.45 14.65
C ASP A 109 -6.47 -28.49 13.44
N ASP A 110 -7.30 -27.44 13.46
CA ASP A 110 -7.33 -26.41 12.43
C ASP A 110 -5.99 -25.64 12.31
N MET A 111 -5.34 -25.35 13.44
CA MET A 111 -4.01 -24.71 13.45
C MET A 111 -2.94 -25.65 12.87
N GLU A 112 -2.97 -26.93 13.22
CA GLU A 112 -2.04 -27.93 12.66
C GLU A 112 -2.28 -28.15 11.16
N GLU A 113 -3.54 -28.18 10.71
CA GLU A 113 -3.87 -28.25 9.28
C GLU A 113 -3.37 -26.99 8.55
N MET A 114 -3.51 -25.81 9.15
CA MET A 114 -3.05 -24.54 8.55
C MET A 114 -1.55 -24.55 8.26
N LYS A 115 -0.73 -25.17 9.11
CA LYS A 115 0.72 -25.32 8.86
C LYS A 115 1.02 -26.01 7.53
N ILE A 116 0.17 -26.95 7.13
CA ILE A 116 0.33 -27.75 5.91
C ILE A 116 -0.34 -27.03 4.73
N ARG A 117 -1.60 -26.64 4.89
CA ARG A 117 -2.42 -26.07 3.82
C ARG A 117 -2.00 -24.65 3.45
N ASN A 118 -1.52 -23.88 4.41
CA ASN A 118 -1.13 -22.50 4.18
C ASN A 118 0.02 -22.03 5.09
N PRO A 119 1.27 -22.42 4.77
CA PRO A 119 2.45 -22.14 5.60
C PRO A 119 2.69 -20.64 5.85
N ASN A 120 2.32 -19.77 4.91
CA ASN A 120 2.48 -18.32 5.07
C ASN A 120 1.54 -17.75 6.13
N ARG A 121 0.26 -18.10 6.10
CA ARG A 121 -0.70 -17.77 7.17
C ARG A 121 -0.25 -18.33 8.50
N ALA A 122 0.29 -19.54 8.49
CA ALA A 122 0.72 -20.22 9.69
C ALA A 122 1.83 -19.47 10.42
N ARG A 123 2.76 -18.81 9.70
CA ARG A 123 3.75 -17.90 10.32
C ARG A 123 3.10 -16.92 11.28
N VAL A 124 2.04 -16.23 10.84
CA VAL A 124 1.34 -15.26 11.69
C VAL A 124 0.39 -15.94 12.68
N ALA A 125 -0.57 -16.71 12.18
CA ALA A 125 -1.71 -17.18 12.97
C ALA A 125 -1.35 -18.31 13.94
N VAL A 126 -0.32 -19.11 13.61
CA VAL A 126 0.06 -20.29 14.40
C VAL A 126 1.31 -19.98 15.23
N TYR A 127 2.32 -19.38 14.62
CA TYR A 127 3.61 -19.13 15.27
C TYR A 127 3.72 -17.72 15.88
N GLY A 128 2.83 -16.80 15.50
CA GLY A 128 2.90 -15.40 15.97
C GLY A 128 4.09 -14.63 15.40
N ASP A 129 4.70 -15.16 14.34
CA ASP A 129 5.77 -14.50 13.61
C ASP A 129 5.20 -13.34 12.79
N TRP A 130 6.04 -12.36 12.51
CA TRP A 130 5.68 -11.33 11.56
C TRP A 130 5.55 -11.94 10.15
N GLY A 131 4.41 -11.69 9.53
CA GLY A 131 4.02 -12.29 8.25
C GLY A 131 4.45 -11.51 7.03
N ILE A 132 4.27 -12.16 5.89
CA ILE A 132 4.11 -11.51 4.58
C ILE A 132 2.61 -11.59 4.29
N ALA A 133 1.98 -10.49 3.84
CA ALA A 133 0.55 -10.52 3.56
C ALA A 133 0.23 -11.62 2.53
N GLU A 134 -0.68 -12.53 2.87
CA GLU A 134 -1.00 -13.63 1.97
C GLU A 134 -1.67 -13.13 0.70
N GLY A 135 -1.26 -13.66 -0.45
CA GLY A 135 -1.85 -13.32 -1.73
C GLY A 135 -1.43 -11.94 -2.25
N LEU A 136 -0.31 -11.40 -1.78
CA LEU A 136 0.33 -10.24 -2.40
C LEU A 136 0.64 -10.52 -3.86
N VAL A 137 0.30 -9.56 -4.71
CA VAL A 137 0.49 -9.65 -6.16
C VAL A 137 1.96 -9.47 -6.55
N PHE A 138 2.68 -8.60 -5.85
CA PHE A 138 4.08 -8.23 -6.11
C PHE A 138 5.05 -8.80 -5.06
N ASP A 139 4.69 -9.89 -4.39
CA ASP A 139 5.50 -10.47 -3.32
C ASP A 139 6.93 -10.79 -3.78
N GLY A 140 7.92 -10.27 -3.04
CA GLY A 140 9.34 -10.46 -3.32
C GLY A 140 9.83 -9.81 -4.62
N LEU A 141 9.07 -8.91 -5.25
CA LEU A 141 9.44 -8.27 -6.51
C LEU A 141 9.98 -6.84 -6.36
N PHE A 142 9.93 -6.24 -5.17
CA PHE A 142 10.30 -4.84 -4.98
C PHE A 142 11.05 -4.60 -3.67
N ASP A 143 11.96 -3.63 -3.69
CA ASP A 143 12.71 -3.17 -2.52
C ASP A 143 12.79 -1.64 -2.50
N LEU A 144 12.98 -1.09 -1.31
CA LEU A 144 13.29 0.32 -1.12
C LEU A 144 14.81 0.51 -1.16
N GLU A 145 15.29 1.29 -2.11
CA GLU A 145 16.72 1.47 -2.37
C GLU A 145 17.04 2.94 -2.63
N ASP A 146 18.04 3.47 -1.92
CA ASP A 146 18.56 4.81 -2.17
C ASP A 146 19.61 4.74 -3.29
N PHE A 147 19.26 5.28 -4.46
CA PHE A 147 20.09 5.27 -5.66
C PHE A 147 20.01 6.63 -6.37
N GLU A 148 21.07 6.99 -7.09
CA GLU A 148 21.11 8.23 -7.86
C GLU A 148 20.45 8.03 -9.24
N PRO A 149 19.28 8.63 -9.53
CA PRO A 149 18.55 8.34 -10.77
C PRO A 149 19.30 8.70 -12.04
N SER A 150 20.20 9.69 -11.96
CA SER A 150 21.01 10.13 -13.10
C SER A 150 22.06 9.09 -13.55
N GLU A 151 22.40 8.12 -12.70
CA GLU A 151 23.33 7.02 -13.01
C GLU A 151 22.64 5.84 -13.71
N ILE A 152 21.30 5.77 -13.64
CA ILE A 152 20.52 4.67 -14.24
C ILE A 152 20.26 4.96 -15.71
N VAL A 153 21.09 4.37 -16.58
CA VAL A 153 20.93 4.46 -18.03
C VAL A 153 19.94 3.42 -18.53
N GLY A 154 18.77 3.87 -18.97
CA GLY A 154 17.71 3.01 -19.49
C GLY A 154 16.58 3.79 -20.17
N ARG A 155 15.46 3.12 -20.43
CA ARG A 155 14.28 3.74 -21.03
C ARG A 155 13.45 4.45 -19.96
N GLN A 156 13.35 5.77 -20.05
CA GLN A 156 12.45 6.53 -19.18
C GLN A 156 10.98 6.27 -19.54
N ILE A 157 10.18 6.07 -18.50
CA ILE A 157 8.73 5.86 -18.59
C ILE A 157 8.02 6.77 -17.58
N MET A 158 6.83 7.25 -17.96
CA MET A 158 6.00 8.10 -17.11
C MET A 158 4.54 7.74 -17.29
N GLY A 159 3.80 7.66 -16.18
CA GLY A 159 2.39 7.34 -16.19
C GLY A 159 1.58 8.11 -15.16
N LEU A 160 0.29 8.23 -15.42
CA LEU A 160 -0.64 9.10 -14.68
C LEU A 160 -1.99 8.40 -14.49
N ASP A 161 -2.37 8.16 -13.23
CA ASP A 161 -3.72 7.75 -12.83
C ASP A 161 -4.46 8.94 -12.22
N PHE A 162 -5.70 9.17 -12.64
CA PHE A 162 -6.50 10.31 -12.20
C PHE A 162 -7.32 9.92 -10.98
N GLY A 163 -7.28 10.78 -9.95
CA GLY A 163 -8.12 10.66 -8.76
C GLY A 163 -8.47 12.04 -8.21
N PHE A 164 -9.55 12.14 -7.43
CA PHE A 164 -10.00 13.40 -6.87
C PHE A 164 -10.22 13.34 -5.35
N THR A 165 -11.40 12.94 -4.87
CA THR A 165 -11.76 13.12 -3.45
C THR A 165 -11.21 12.02 -2.54
N HIS A 166 -11.58 10.77 -2.82
CA HIS A 166 -11.16 9.60 -2.04
C HIS A 166 -9.93 8.93 -2.67
N ASP A 167 -9.86 9.01 -4.01
CA ASP A 167 -8.79 8.46 -4.81
C ASP A 167 -7.75 9.56 -5.09
N PRO A 168 -6.46 9.33 -4.84
CA PRO A 168 -5.39 10.26 -5.19
C PRO A 168 -5.11 10.26 -6.70
N THR A 169 -4.71 11.43 -7.22
CA THR A 169 -3.99 11.47 -8.50
C THR A 169 -2.57 10.97 -8.26
N ALA A 170 -2.17 9.95 -9.02
CA ALA A 170 -0.85 9.33 -8.96
C ALA A 170 -0.09 9.57 -10.26
N PHE A 171 1.07 10.23 -10.17
CA PHE A 171 2.02 10.37 -11.27
C PHE A 171 3.28 9.59 -10.90
N VAL A 172 3.72 8.69 -11.78
CA VAL A 172 4.92 7.86 -11.56
C VAL A 172 5.93 8.12 -12.67
N LYS A 173 7.20 8.30 -12.28
CA LYS A 173 8.36 8.40 -13.17
C LYS A 173 9.38 7.34 -12.81
N ALA A 174 9.79 6.56 -13.82
CA ALA A 174 10.70 5.46 -13.65
C ALA A 174 11.64 5.29 -14.85
N THR A 175 12.65 4.45 -14.70
CA THR A 175 13.53 4.00 -15.79
C THR A 175 13.58 2.49 -15.83
N VAL A 176 13.29 1.94 -17.00
CA VAL A 176 13.37 0.49 -17.28
C VAL A 176 14.76 0.19 -17.82
N LYS A 177 15.46 -0.74 -17.18
CA LYS A 177 16.75 -1.25 -17.61
C LYS A 177 16.71 -2.76 -17.49
N ASP A 178 16.81 -3.45 -18.62
CA ASP A 178 16.70 -4.91 -18.70
C ASP A 178 15.40 -5.42 -18.03
N ASN A 179 15.51 -6.22 -16.96
CA ASN A 179 14.38 -6.74 -16.18
C ASN A 179 14.15 -5.97 -14.87
N ASP A 180 14.75 -4.79 -14.74
CA ASP A 180 14.65 -3.95 -13.55
C ASP A 180 13.94 -2.63 -13.87
N ILE A 181 13.12 -2.17 -12.92
CA ILE A 181 12.42 -0.89 -12.99
C ILE A 181 12.82 -0.04 -11.78
N TYR A 182 13.49 1.07 -12.07
CA TYR A 182 13.95 2.04 -11.07
C TYR A 182 12.95 3.17 -10.98
N VAL A 183 12.20 3.25 -9.88
CA VAL A 183 11.15 4.25 -9.66
C VAL A 183 11.69 5.35 -8.73
N TYR A 184 11.72 6.60 -9.19
CA TYR A 184 12.44 7.67 -8.47
C TYR A 184 11.78 9.05 -8.46
N GLY A 185 10.62 9.18 -9.08
CA GLY A 185 9.95 10.47 -9.12
C GLY A 185 8.47 10.33 -9.35
N GLY A 186 7.75 11.41 -9.10
CA GLY A 186 6.30 11.41 -9.18
C GLY A 186 5.65 12.18 -8.06
N PHE A 187 4.34 12.03 -7.94
CA PHE A 187 3.58 12.52 -6.80
C PHE A 187 2.31 11.69 -6.58
N TYR A 188 1.82 11.73 -5.36
CA TYR A 188 0.61 11.06 -4.92
C TYR A 188 -0.21 12.03 -4.07
N HIS A 189 -1.40 12.44 -4.53
CA HIS A 189 -2.15 13.50 -3.85
C HIS A 189 -3.65 13.51 -4.19
N THR A 190 -4.49 13.72 -3.19
CA THR A 190 -5.93 13.92 -3.34
C THR A 190 -6.30 15.40 -3.53
N GLY A 191 -7.53 15.66 -3.99
CA GLY A 191 -8.15 16.98 -4.07
C GLY A 191 -7.54 17.91 -5.12
N MET A 192 -6.82 17.38 -6.11
CA MET A 192 -6.07 18.21 -7.04
C MET A 192 -6.95 18.75 -8.16
N LEU A 193 -7.01 20.07 -8.29
CA LEU A 193 -7.62 20.74 -9.44
C LEU A 193 -6.68 20.68 -10.66
N ASN A 194 -7.26 20.77 -11.86
CA ASN A 194 -6.53 20.62 -13.13
C ASN A 194 -5.35 21.58 -13.30
N GLU A 195 -5.47 22.82 -12.82
CA GLU A 195 -4.39 23.81 -12.93
C GLU A 195 -3.21 23.52 -11.99
N PRO A 196 -3.40 23.32 -10.67
CA PRO A 196 -2.36 22.79 -9.80
C PRO A 196 -1.73 21.49 -10.32
N MET A 197 -2.54 20.59 -10.88
CA MET A 197 -2.06 19.33 -11.47
C MET A 197 -1.12 19.56 -12.64
N ALA A 198 -1.47 20.45 -13.56
CA ALA A 198 -0.61 20.80 -14.68
C ALA A 198 0.76 21.33 -14.23
N HIS A 199 0.77 22.21 -13.21
CA HIS A 199 2.01 22.74 -12.64
C HIS A 199 2.85 21.65 -11.98
N LYS A 200 2.22 20.78 -11.18
CA LYS A 200 2.93 19.70 -10.47
C LYS A 200 3.50 18.66 -11.44
N LEU A 201 2.76 18.32 -12.50
CA LEU A 201 3.26 17.47 -13.59
C LEU A 201 4.49 18.09 -14.27
N ALA A 202 4.42 19.38 -14.64
CA ALA A 202 5.53 20.08 -15.26
C ALA A 202 6.78 20.10 -14.35
N GLN A 203 6.61 20.41 -13.06
CA GLN A 203 7.70 20.39 -12.06
C GLN A 203 8.35 19.02 -11.91
N ASN A 204 7.58 17.94 -12.08
CA ASN A 204 8.08 16.56 -12.03
C ASN A 204 8.60 16.04 -13.38
N GLY A 205 8.77 16.93 -14.36
CA GLY A 205 9.39 16.61 -15.64
C GLY A 205 8.45 15.98 -16.66
N ALA A 206 7.13 16.06 -16.47
CA ALA A 206 6.14 15.55 -17.42
C ALA A 206 6.31 16.17 -18.82
N MET A 207 6.93 17.34 -18.95
CA MET A 207 7.21 17.99 -20.24
C MET A 207 8.38 17.36 -21.03
N LEU A 208 9.21 16.53 -20.38
CA LEU A 208 10.46 16.02 -20.97
C LEU A 208 10.28 14.72 -21.77
N GLY A 209 9.11 14.08 -21.69
CA GLY A 209 8.85 12.80 -22.35
C GLY A 209 7.36 12.46 -22.38
N ARG A 210 6.99 11.34 -23.00
CA ARG A 210 5.57 10.95 -23.10
C ARG A 210 5.04 10.50 -21.74
N VAL A 211 3.85 10.97 -21.36
CA VAL A 211 3.15 10.54 -20.15
C VAL A 211 1.91 9.77 -20.57
N TYR A 212 1.78 8.53 -20.10
CA TYR A 212 0.65 7.67 -20.43
C TYR A 212 -0.39 7.75 -19.32
N ALA A 213 -1.57 8.26 -19.63
CA ALA A 213 -2.59 8.59 -18.64
C ALA A 213 -3.84 7.73 -18.79
N ASP A 214 -4.57 7.55 -17.68
CA ASP A 214 -5.88 6.91 -17.71
C ASP A 214 -6.81 7.60 -18.74
N SER A 215 -7.33 6.82 -19.69
CA SER A 215 -8.29 7.26 -20.69
C SER A 215 -9.73 7.46 -20.18
N ALA A 216 -10.03 7.17 -18.91
CA ALA A 216 -11.36 7.34 -18.31
C ALA A 216 -11.78 8.83 -18.22
N GLU A 217 -10.82 9.75 -18.17
CA GLU A 217 -11.06 11.21 -18.10
C GLU A 217 -10.56 11.97 -19.33
N PRO A 218 -11.19 11.81 -20.52
CA PRO A 218 -10.71 12.43 -21.75
C PRO A 218 -10.76 13.98 -21.70
N ARG A 219 -11.68 14.54 -20.90
CA ARG A 219 -11.78 16.00 -20.70
C ARG A 219 -10.58 16.56 -19.93
N THR A 220 -10.17 15.88 -18.86
CA THR A 220 -9.02 16.26 -18.03
C THR A 220 -7.73 16.21 -18.85
N ILE A 221 -7.55 15.15 -19.64
CA ILE A 221 -6.41 15.05 -20.58
C ILE A 221 -6.40 16.23 -21.57
N ALA A 222 -7.52 16.53 -22.23
CA ALA A 222 -7.61 17.63 -23.17
C ALA A 222 -7.29 18.99 -22.51
N GLU A 223 -7.72 19.19 -21.27
CA GLU A 223 -7.40 20.41 -20.52
C GLU A 223 -5.91 20.50 -20.18
N LEU A 224 -5.28 19.42 -19.70
CA LEU A 224 -3.85 19.41 -19.42
C LEU A 224 -3.02 19.65 -20.70
N GLN A 225 -3.44 19.09 -21.83
CA GLN A 225 -2.79 19.32 -23.13
C GLN A 225 -2.90 20.77 -23.60
N THR A 226 -4.06 21.42 -23.45
CA THR A 226 -4.22 22.84 -23.80
C THR A 226 -3.39 23.75 -22.90
N ARG A 227 -3.12 23.32 -21.66
CA ARG A 227 -2.23 23.98 -20.69
C ARG A 227 -0.74 23.69 -20.89
N GLY A 228 -0.35 23.04 -22.00
CA GLY A 228 1.05 22.89 -22.41
C GLY A 228 1.63 21.48 -22.26
N LEU A 229 0.93 20.56 -21.59
CA LEU A 229 1.33 19.15 -21.45
C LEU A 229 0.86 18.32 -22.66
N ARG A 230 1.26 18.74 -23.86
CA ARG A 230 0.82 18.16 -25.16
C ARG A 230 1.22 16.69 -25.34
N ASN A 231 2.11 16.19 -24.50
CA ASN A 231 2.71 14.86 -24.50
C ASN A 231 2.02 13.88 -23.54
N ILE A 232 0.90 14.26 -22.91
CA ILE A 232 0.01 13.32 -22.22
C ILE A 232 -0.79 12.55 -23.27
N ILE A 233 -0.74 11.22 -23.19
CA ILE A 233 -1.34 10.29 -24.15
C ILE A 233 -2.31 9.38 -23.39
N PRO A 234 -3.59 9.29 -23.78
CA PRO A 234 -4.52 8.34 -23.17
C PRO A 234 -4.10 6.90 -23.49
N VAL A 235 -4.10 6.02 -22.50
CA VAL A 235 -3.85 4.58 -22.69
C VAL A 235 -5.00 3.87 -23.40
N GLY A 236 -4.72 2.77 -24.10
CA GLY A 236 -5.75 1.99 -24.77
C GLY A 236 -6.40 0.98 -23.83
N LYS A 237 -7.56 1.30 -23.25
CA LYS A 237 -8.33 0.34 -22.44
C LYS A 237 -9.05 -0.69 -23.32
N GLY A 238 -8.78 -1.96 -23.06
CA GLY A 238 -9.47 -3.11 -23.66
C GLY A 238 -9.97 -4.08 -22.59
N LYS A 239 -10.80 -5.05 -22.98
CA LYS A 239 -11.23 -6.12 -22.07
C LYS A 239 -9.98 -6.81 -21.50
N ASP A 240 -9.95 -6.98 -20.18
CA ASP A 240 -8.86 -7.61 -19.41
C ASP A 240 -7.49 -6.89 -19.47
N SER A 241 -7.43 -5.66 -20.00
CA SER A 241 -6.16 -4.91 -20.13
C SER A 241 -5.46 -4.64 -18.79
N ASN A 242 -6.20 -4.37 -17.71
CA ASN A 242 -5.60 -4.18 -16.39
C ASN A 242 -4.93 -5.46 -15.87
N GLN A 243 -5.60 -6.61 -15.99
CA GLN A 243 -5.04 -7.89 -15.57
C GLN A 243 -3.79 -8.25 -16.39
N GLN A 244 -3.82 -8.00 -17.71
CA GLN A 244 -2.65 -8.18 -18.57
C GLN A 244 -1.47 -7.29 -18.17
N ARG A 245 -1.71 -6.03 -17.79
CA ARG A 245 -0.64 -5.15 -17.28
C ARG A 245 -0.03 -5.68 -16.00
N ILE A 246 -0.87 -6.07 -15.04
CA ILE A 246 -0.42 -6.58 -13.74
C ILE A 246 0.41 -7.86 -13.91
N GLU A 247 -0.04 -8.80 -14.75
CA GLU A 247 0.73 -10.01 -15.04
C GLU A 247 2.03 -9.71 -15.80
N PHE A 248 2.04 -8.69 -16.68
CA PHE A 248 3.28 -8.25 -17.32
C PHE A 248 4.26 -7.62 -16.33
N MET A 249 3.75 -6.77 -15.43
CA MET A 249 4.52 -6.10 -14.38
C MET A 249 5.25 -7.11 -13.48
N LYS A 250 4.64 -8.25 -13.17
CA LYS A 250 5.26 -9.32 -12.36
C LYS A 250 6.55 -9.92 -12.94
N ASN A 251 6.93 -9.60 -14.19
CA ASN A 251 8.19 -10.04 -14.80
C ASN A 251 9.39 -9.14 -14.45
N TYR A 252 9.19 -8.06 -13.70
CA TYR A 252 10.23 -7.11 -13.33
C TYR A 252 10.59 -7.17 -11.85
N ARG A 253 11.85 -6.84 -11.53
CA ARG A 253 12.25 -6.40 -10.19
C ARG A 253 12.11 -4.88 -10.12
N TYR A 254 11.67 -4.37 -8.97
CA TYR A 254 11.46 -2.95 -8.74
C TYR A 254 12.42 -2.42 -7.68
N HIS A 255 13.16 -1.37 -8.05
CA HIS A 255 14.00 -0.60 -7.14
C HIS A 255 13.31 0.73 -6.89
N ILE A 256 12.75 0.92 -5.69
CA ILE A 256 11.92 2.08 -5.36
C ILE A 256 12.73 3.05 -4.52
N HIS A 257 12.97 4.24 -5.05
CA HIS A 257 13.65 5.31 -4.33
C HIS A 257 12.79 5.81 -3.15
N PRO A 258 13.39 6.27 -2.02
CA PRO A 258 12.65 6.83 -0.88
C PRO A 258 11.70 7.99 -1.23
N SER A 259 11.90 8.67 -2.36
CA SER A 259 11.00 9.73 -2.86
C SER A 259 9.68 9.20 -3.46
N ALA A 260 9.58 7.89 -3.69
CA ALA A 260 8.44 7.22 -4.30
C ALA A 260 7.81 6.17 -3.35
N THR A 261 7.89 6.42 -2.03
CA THR A 261 7.35 5.55 -0.98
C THR A 261 5.86 5.22 -1.13
N TYR A 262 5.07 6.11 -1.73
CA TYR A 262 3.66 5.86 -2.03
C TYR A 262 3.45 4.59 -2.90
N LEU A 263 4.35 4.30 -3.85
CA LEU A 263 4.28 3.08 -4.65
C LEU A 263 4.64 1.84 -3.82
N PHE A 264 5.66 1.96 -2.97
CA PHE A 264 6.07 0.90 -2.07
C PHE A 264 4.93 0.51 -1.13
N GLU A 265 4.22 1.49 -0.56
CA GLU A 265 3.08 1.28 0.33
C GLU A 265 1.92 0.54 -0.37
N GLU A 266 1.58 0.93 -1.60
CA GLU A 266 0.57 0.20 -2.39
C GLU A 266 1.02 -1.22 -2.71
N MET A 267 2.23 -1.41 -3.24
CA MET A 267 2.74 -2.74 -3.62
C MET A 267 2.81 -3.69 -2.42
N SER A 268 3.06 -3.17 -1.22
CA SER A 268 3.13 -3.92 0.04
C SER A 268 1.77 -4.38 0.56
N THR A 269 0.67 -3.86 0.02
CA THR A 269 -0.70 -4.17 0.45
C THR A 269 -1.59 -4.69 -0.68
N PHE A 270 -1.12 -4.67 -1.92
CA PHE A 270 -1.88 -5.07 -3.10
C PHE A 270 -2.02 -6.59 -3.19
N THR A 271 -3.23 -7.10 -2.94
CA THR A 271 -3.52 -8.55 -2.88
C THR A 271 -4.54 -9.01 -3.91
N TYR A 272 -4.61 -10.32 -4.13
CA TYR A 272 -5.66 -10.94 -4.93
C TYR A 272 -7.01 -10.97 -4.18
N GLN A 273 -8.12 -10.77 -4.91
CA GLN A 273 -9.48 -10.92 -4.38
C GLN A 273 -9.70 -12.32 -3.83
N LYS A 274 -10.51 -12.42 -2.77
CA LYS A 274 -10.97 -13.71 -2.25
C LYS A 274 -12.40 -13.99 -2.68
N ASP A 275 -12.71 -15.26 -2.97
CA ASP A 275 -14.08 -15.70 -3.14
C ASP A 275 -14.83 -15.77 -1.79
N LYS A 276 -16.13 -16.10 -1.85
CA LYS A 276 -16.98 -16.24 -0.66
C LYS A 276 -16.52 -17.34 0.31
N PHE A 277 -15.62 -18.20 -0.12
CA PHE A 277 -15.05 -19.30 0.65
C PHE A 277 -13.62 -18.99 1.13
N GLY A 278 -13.12 -17.77 0.89
CA GLY A 278 -11.80 -17.32 1.31
C GLY A 278 -10.64 -17.78 0.42
N LYS A 279 -10.92 -18.34 -0.77
CA LYS A 279 -9.89 -18.74 -1.74
C LYS A 279 -9.54 -17.56 -2.64
N PHE A 280 -8.24 -17.35 -2.88
CA PHE A 280 -7.79 -16.33 -3.83
C PHE A 280 -8.27 -16.60 -5.26
N LEU A 281 -8.78 -15.56 -5.89
CA LEU A 281 -9.11 -15.47 -7.30
C LEU A 281 -7.90 -14.91 -8.04
N ASN A 282 -7.72 -15.24 -9.32
CA ASN A 282 -6.67 -14.62 -10.16
C ASN A 282 -7.00 -13.18 -10.55
N LYS A 283 -7.77 -12.45 -9.73
CA LYS A 283 -8.17 -11.07 -9.96
C LYS A 283 -7.68 -10.23 -8.78
N PRO A 284 -6.84 -9.21 -9.00
CA PRO A 284 -6.40 -8.30 -7.96
C PRO A 284 -7.57 -7.56 -7.30
N GLU A 285 -7.46 -7.30 -6.01
CA GLU A 285 -8.44 -6.51 -5.26
C GLU A 285 -8.42 -5.06 -5.75
N ASP A 286 -9.61 -4.51 -5.96
CA ASP A 286 -9.81 -3.15 -6.43
C ASP A 286 -9.81 -2.23 -5.20
N GLY A 287 -8.99 -1.18 -5.19
CA GLY A 287 -8.76 -0.39 -3.98
C GLY A 287 -7.61 0.62 -4.12
N ASN A 288 -6.71 0.65 -3.14
CA ASN A 288 -5.57 1.57 -3.12
C ASN A 288 -4.45 1.09 -4.07
N ASP A 289 -4.68 1.19 -5.38
CA ASP A 289 -3.77 0.72 -6.43
C ASP A 289 -3.38 1.82 -7.45
N HIS A 290 -3.61 3.09 -7.15
CA HIS A 290 -3.46 4.21 -8.09
C HIS A 290 -2.02 4.40 -8.59
N ALA A 291 -1.01 4.28 -7.73
CA ALA A 291 0.39 4.33 -8.12
C ALA A 291 0.80 3.09 -8.92
N ILE A 292 0.28 1.91 -8.58
CA ILE A 292 0.46 0.67 -9.36
C ILE A 292 -0.16 0.83 -10.76
N GLN A 293 -1.37 1.39 -10.86
CA GLN A 293 -2.02 1.66 -12.15
C GLN A 293 -1.24 2.70 -12.96
N ALA A 294 -0.80 3.79 -12.34
CA ALA A 294 0.03 4.80 -12.98
C ALA A 294 1.33 4.21 -13.54
N LEU A 295 2.01 3.34 -12.78
CA LEU A 295 3.18 2.61 -13.26
C LEU A 295 2.84 1.64 -14.41
N GLY A 296 1.71 0.94 -14.31
CA GLY A 296 1.20 0.08 -15.38
C GLY A 296 0.94 0.85 -16.68
N TYR A 297 0.35 2.04 -16.60
CA TYR A 297 0.18 2.94 -17.74
C TYR A 297 1.51 3.43 -18.30
N ALA A 298 2.49 3.72 -17.45
CA ALA A 298 3.84 4.08 -17.89
C ALA A 298 4.49 2.99 -18.77
N LEU A 299 4.12 1.72 -18.55
CA LEU A 299 4.57 0.56 -19.32
C LEU A 299 3.75 0.28 -20.59
N GLU A 300 2.64 0.99 -20.83
CA GLU A 300 1.84 0.87 -22.06
C GLU A 300 2.68 0.80 -23.35
N PRO A 301 3.72 1.64 -23.56
CA PRO A 301 4.51 1.61 -24.78
C PRO A 301 5.56 0.47 -24.85
N ILE A 302 5.57 -0.42 -23.86
CA ILE A 302 6.35 -1.66 -23.80
C ILE A 302 5.41 -2.86 -23.94
N ILE A 303 4.26 -2.80 -23.28
CA ILE A 303 3.29 -3.91 -23.21
C ILE A 303 2.48 -4.03 -24.51
N PHE A 304 1.99 -2.91 -25.04
CA PHE A 304 0.92 -2.93 -26.06
C PHE A 304 1.30 -2.23 -27.36
N THR A 305 2.59 -2.12 -27.66
CA THR A 305 3.08 -1.49 -28.90
C THR A 305 3.91 -2.47 -29.70
N ASN A 306 3.59 -2.57 -30.99
CA ASN A 306 4.38 -3.33 -31.95
C ASN A 306 5.79 -2.71 -32.11
N LYS A 307 6.72 -3.47 -32.70
CA LYS A 307 8.09 -2.99 -33.00
C LYS A 307 8.11 -1.73 -33.89
N ASP A 308 7.04 -1.48 -34.64
CA ASP A 308 6.86 -0.30 -35.49
C ASP A 308 6.24 0.92 -34.75
N GLY A 309 5.94 0.78 -33.45
CA GLY A 309 5.36 1.84 -32.62
C GLY A 309 3.84 1.99 -32.76
N SER A 310 3.16 1.13 -33.53
CA SER A 310 1.70 1.07 -33.58
C SER A 310 1.11 0.32 -32.38
N TYR A 311 -0.07 0.74 -31.91
CA TYR A 311 -0.78 0.01 -30.85
C TYR A 311 -1.21 -1.37 -31.35
N MET A 312 -0.94 -2.39 -30.54
CA MET A 312 -1.42 -3.74 -30.78
C MET A 312 -2.95 -3.78 -30.72
N ASN A 313 -3.58 -4.40 -31.71
CA ASN A 313 -4.99 -4.77 -31.65
C ASN A 313 -5.22 -5.91 -30.64
N TYR A 314 -6.46 -6.17 -30.24
CA TYR A 314 -6.77 -7.17 -29.20
C TYR A 314 -6.16 -8.56 -29.49
N GLN A 315 -6.22 -9.04 -30.74
CA GLN A 315 -5.65 -10.33 -31.10
C GLN A 315 -4.11 -10.33 -31.01
N GLN A 316 -3.46 -9.23 -31.40
CA GLN A 316 -2.02 -9.05 -31.25
C GLN A 316 -1.60 -9.00 -29.78
N ARG A 317 -2.38 -8.34 -28.90
CA ARG A 317 -2.13 -8.30 -27.45
C ARG A 317 -2.20 -9.70 -26.84
N VAL A 318 -3.27 -10.45 -27.15
CA VAL A 318 -3.45 -11.83 -26.66
C VAL A 318 -2.31 -12.74 -27.14
N GLN A 319 -1.83 -12.55 -28.38
CA GLN A 319 -0.72 -13.34 -28.92
C GLN A 319 0.62 -12.95 -28.27
N ALA A 320 0.91 -11.66 -28.11
CA ALA A 320 2.14 -11.19 -27.46
C ALA A 320 2.25 -11.68 -26.01
N VAL A 321 1.15 -11.65 -25.25
CA VAL A 321 1.06 -12.21 -23.89
C VAL A 321 1.36 -13.72 -23.88
N LYS A 322 0.82 -14.48 -24.85
CA LYS A 322 1.10 -15.92 -24.99
C LYS A 322 2.54 -16.22 -25.38
N ASP A 323 3.11 -15.41 -26.27
CA ASP A 323 4.50 -15.57 -26.76
C ASP A 323 5.53 -15.26 -25.65
N ILE A 324 5.16 -14.43 -24.67
CA ILE A 324 5.95 -14.15 -23.45
C ILE A 324 5.87 -15.32 -22.44
N GLY A 325 5.02 -16.32 -22.67
CA GLY A 325 4.93 -17.52 -21.85
C GLY A 325 4.02 -17.40 -20.62
N LEU A 326 3.16 -16.37 -20.57
CA LEU A 326 2.12 -16.25 -19.55
C LEU A 326 1.06 -17.36 -19.78
N ARG A 327 1.04 -18.36 -18.90
CA ARG A 327 0.02 -19.43 -18.84
C ARG A 327 -1.02 -19.15 -17.77
#